data_AF-A0A7I8KE72-F1
#
_entry.id   AF-A0A7I8KE72-F1
#
_cell.length_a   1.000
_cell.length_b   1.000
_cell.length_c   1.000
_cell.angle_alpha   90.00
_cell.angle_beta   90.00
_cell.angle_gamma   90.00
#
_symmetry.space_group_name_H-M   'P 1'
#
loop_
_entity.id
_entity.type
_entity.pdbx_description
1 polymer ?
#
loop_
_entity_poly.entity_id
_entity_poly.type
_entity_poly.pdbx_seq_one_letter_code
_entity_poly.pdbx_strand_id
1 'polypeptide(L)'
;MPFLRVALFSAAASSAALPRGPSPPSSPLEAVSVVDYLIDSFGFSQEEAARVSRRLNRLKAPRNPESVLAFLKGKGVSEAAVREAVSRRPTLLYVDVEKTLAPKFRAFEEMGFSGTDLLRTLGRNSSFLHYSLEKKLMPNISLLQRECGISGRRIFKVLKRSSRLVGRSTSSLKDLIRRVRELGFSHGSVAFETGLHVADSLSQSSVTEKLAFLQSLGWTEEETLRAVRRYPLILGLSEKKLKDSMQFFVGKIGCDASYLAANAILLTFSIEKRVKPRYRVYQTLQLMKVPEGGWSLLSLFSVSESVFLNRFVLKYVDRHPELREAYDSAGFGTKLHVSLG
;
A
#
# COMPACT_ATOMS: atom_id res chain seq x y z
N MET A 1 -7.98 -73.50 31.74
CA MET A 1 -9.45 -73.36 31.88
C MET A 1 -9.87 -74.26 33.04
N PRO A 2 -10.77 -73.88 33.98
CA PRO A 2 -11.73 -72.75 34.01
C PRO A 2 -11.34 -71.68 35.06
N PHE A 3 -11.62 -70.38 34.91
CA PHE A 3 -12.88 -69.61 34.95
C PHE A 3 -13.69 -69.70 36.25
N LEU A 4 -13.70 -68.60 37.03
CA LEU A 4 -14.91 -68.06 37.66
C LEU A 4 -14.73 -66.59 38.08
N ARG A 5 -15.74 -65.79 37.68
CA ARG A 5 -16.03 -64.40 38.07
C ARG A 5 -16.49 -64.33 39.54
N VAL A 6 -16.48 -63.12 40.11
CA VAL A 6 -17.54 -62.41 40.91
C VAL A 6 -16.82 -61.30 41.72
N ALA A 7 -16.92 -60.03 41.31
CA ALA A 7 -17.87 -58.99 41.73
C ALA A 7 -17.63 -58.36 43.13
N LEU A 8 -17.25 -57.07 43.06
CA LEU A 8 -17.44 -55.92 43.96
C LEU A 8 -18.17 -56.09 45.31
N PHE A 9 -17.60 -55.46 46.37
CA PHE A 9 -18.22 -54.42 47.23
C PHE A 9 -17.09 -53.76 48.05
N SER A 10 -16.72 -52.50 47.76
CA SER A 10 -17.06 -51.28 48.51
C SER A 10 -16.68 -51.27 50.00
N ALA A 11 -15.62 -50.52 50.34
CA ALA A 11 -15.51 -49.82 51.61
C ALA A 11 -14.70 -48.53 51.40
N ALA A 12 -15.37 -47.41 51.56
CA ALA A 12 -14.81 -46.07 51.52
C ALA A 12 -14.01 -45.80 52.80
N ALA A 13 -12.82 -45.21 52.66
CA ALA A 13 -12.18 -44.44 53.73
C ALA A 13 -11.51 -43.22 53.12
N SER A 14 -11.99 -42.07 53.58
CA SER A 14 -11.66 -40.71 53.18
C SER A 14 -10.19 -40.37 53.42
N SER A 15 -9.49 -39.87 52.39
CA SER A 15 -8.19 -39.19 52.56
C SER A 15 -8.39 -37.72 52.20
N ALA A 16 -8.41 -36.89 53.24
CA ALA A 16 -8.56 -35.44 53.13
C ALA A 16 -7.32 -34.84 52.45
N ALA A 17 -7.50 -34.24 51.28
CA ALA A 17 -6.47 -33.47 50.60
C ALA A 17 -6.28 -32.10 51.29
N LEU A 18 -5.06 -31.80 51.71
CA LEU A 18 -4.64 -30.48 52.19
C LEU A 18 -4.84 -29.42 51.07
N PRO A 19 -5.24 -28.18 51.43
CA PRO A 19 -5.45 -27.14 50.44
C PRO A 19 -4.13 -26.77 49.76
N ARG A 20 -4.10 -26.86 48.43
CA ARG A 20 -3.00 -26.34 47.60
C ARG A 20 -2.98 -24.82 47.76
N GLY A 21 -1.91 -24.29 48.35
CA GLY A 21 -1.62 -22.87 48.35
C GLY A 21 -1.50 -22.33 46.91
N PRO A 22 -1.71 -21.02 46.70
CA PRO A 22 -1.64 -20.42 45.38
C PRO A 22 -0.25 -20.66 44.77
N SER A 23 -0.22 -21.22 43.56
CA SER A 23 1.00 -21.36 42.77
C SER A 23 1.62 -19.99 42.50
N PRO A 24 2.96 -19.85 42.59
CA PRO A 24 3.62 -18.58 42.30
C PRO A 24 3.40 -18.19 40.83
N PRO A 25 3.20 -16.90 40.52
CA PRO A 25 2.86 -16.46 39.18
C PRO A 25 4.02 -16.69 38.20
N SER A 26 3.67 -17.27 37.05
CA SER A 26 4.56 -17.58 35.95
C SER A 26 4.71 -16.37 35.03
N SER A 27 5.73 -15.55 35.30
CA SER A 27 6.25 -14.43 34.49
C SER A 27 5.65 -13.02 34.75
N PRO A 28 6.45 -11.94 34.58
CA PRO A 28 6.06 -10.56 34.92
C PRO A 28 4.89 -9.97 34.12
N LEU A 29 4.50 -10.60 33.00
CA LEU A 29 3.45 -10.11 32.10
C LEU A 29 2.07 -10.71 32.38
N GLU A 30 1.93 -11.66 33.31
CA GLU A 30 0.60 -12.10 33.76
C GLU A 30 -0.06 -11.07 34.70
N ALA A 31 0.71 -10.13 35.26
CA ALA A 31 0.23 -9.12 36.21
C ALA A 31 -0.12 -7.75 35.57
N VAL A 32 0.30 -7.49 34.32
CA VAL A 32 0.08 -6.20 33.63
C VAL A 32 -0.90 -6.42 32.47
N SER A 33 -2.00 -5.68 32.47
CA SER A 33 -2.93 -5.68 31.33
C SER A 33 -2.18 -5.31 30.05
N VAL A 34 -2.34 -6.11 28.98
CA VAL A 34 -1.77 -5.79 27.65
C VAL A 34 -2.19 -4.39 27.19
N VAL A 35 -3.35 -3.90 27.65
CA VAL A 35 -3.83 -2.54 27.36
C VAL A 35 -2.94 -1.51 28.04
N ASP A 36 -2.65 -1.66 29.33
CA ASP A 36 -1.83 -0.71 30.11
C ASP A 36 -0.41 -0.67 29.55
N TYR A 37 0.17 -1.83 29.23
CA TYR A 37 1.47 -1.89 28.56
C TYR A 37 1.50 -1.10 27.24
N LEU A 38 0.44 -1.21 26.42
CA LEU A 38 0.35 -0.51 25.15
C LEU A 38 0.23 1.02 25.34
N ILE A 39 -0.44 1.45 26.40
CA ILE A 39 -0.56 2.87 26.75
C ILE A 39 0.79 3.39 27.24
N ASP A 40 1.40 2.73 28.21
CA ASP A 40 2.63 3.19 28.85
C ASP A 40 3.83 3.15 27.89
N SER A 41 3.95 2.09 27.09
CA SER A 41 5.14 1.87 26.24
C SER A 41 5.07 2.53 24.87
N PHE A 42 3.86 2.83 24.37
CA PHE A 42 3.68 3.39 23.03
C PHE A 42 2.84 4.67 23.00
N GLY A 43 2.26 5.09 24.13
CA GLY A 43 1.40 6.27 24.24
C GLY A 43 0.04 6.12 23.57
N PHE A 44 -0.45 4.89 23.36
CA PHE A 44 -1.78 4.68 22.76
C PHE A 44 -2.88 5.27 23.65
N SER A 45 -3.98 5.75 23.05
CA SER A 45 -5.18 6.03 23.84
C SER A 45 -5.80 4.72 24.36
N GLN A 46 -6.67 4.80 25.39
CA GLN A 46 -7.40 3.65 25.91
C GLN A 46 -8.11 2.86 24.80
N GLU A 47 -8.77 3.57 23.88
CA GLU A 47 -9.50 2.97 22.76
C GLU A 47 -8.56 2.30 21.74
N GLU A 48 -7.44 2.95 21.42
CA GLU A 48 -6.42 2.41 20.52
C GLU A 48 -5.80 1.13 21.11
N ALA A 49 -5.41 1.18 22.38
CA ALA A 49 -4.81 0.06 23.10
C ALA A 49 -5.78 -1.13 23.20
N ALA A 50 -7.05 -0.89 23.52
CA ALA A 50 -8.08 -1.94 23.52
C ALA A 50 -8.29 -2.57 22.13
N ARG A 51 -8.25 -1.77 21.05
CA ARG A 51 -8.35 -2.28 19.66
C ARG A 51 -7.14 -3.13 19.29
N VAL A 52 -5.95 -2.73 19.70
CA VAL A 52 -4.68 -3.43 19.43
C VAL A 52 -4.60 -4.73 20.23
N SER A 53 -4.92 -4.69 21.53
CA SER A 53 -4.93 -5.84 22.45
C SER A 53 -5.84 -6.99 21.97
N ARG A 54 -7.04 -6.69 21.45
CA ARG A 54 -7.94 -7.70 20.87
C ARG A 54 -7.30 -8.57 19.78
N ARG A 55 -6.29 -8.06 19.05
CA ARG A 55 -5.56 -8.81 18.02
C ARG A 55 -4.46 -9.70 18.60
N LEU A 56 -4.03 -9.46 19.83
CA LEU A 56 -3.01 -10.21 20.56
C LEU A 56 -3.60 -11.38 21.34
N ASN A 57 -4.81 -11.23 21.87
CA ASN A 57 -5.52 -12.27 22.64
C ASN A 57 -5.74 -13.60 21.87
N ARG A 58 -5.51 -13.61 20.56
CA ARG A 58 -5.61 -14.79 19.68
C ARG A 58 -4.32 -15.63 19.62
N LEU A 59 -3.24 -15.21 20.26
CA LEU A 59 -1.94 -15.88 20.22
C LEU A 59 -1.58 -16.44 21.60
N LYS A 60 -1.19 -17.72 21.68
CA LYS A 60 -0.48 -18.26 22.86
C LYS A 60 0.89 -17.56 22.92
N ALA A 61 1.09 -16.71 23.92
CA ALA A 61 2.21 -15.77 23.96
C ALA A 61 3.60 -16.45 24.05
N PRO A 62 4.58 -16.06 23.21
CA PRO A 62 5.99 -16.21 23.53
C PRO A 62 6.69 -14.87 23.80
N ARG A 63 7.31 -14.83 24.98
CA ARG A 63 8.50 -14.10 25.49
C ARG A 63 8.92 -12.75 24.87
N ASN A 64 8.74 -11.74 25.72
CA ASN A 64 9.54 -10.52 25.90
C ASN A 64 9.48 -9.44 24.78
N PRO A 65 8.42 -8.59 24.77
CA PRO A 65 8.32 -7.46 23.85
C PRO A 65 9.47 -6.44 24.01
N GLU A 66 10.08 -6.36 25.19
CA GLU A 66 11.23 -5.46 25.43
C GLU A 66 12.44 -5.81 24.57
N SER A 67 12.67 -7.10 24.29
CA SER A 67 13.75 -7.53 23.41
C SER A 67 13.55 -7.02 21.98
N VAL A 68 12.31 -7.09 21.47
CA VAL A 68 11.96 -6.56 20.15
C VAL A 68 12.16 -5.04 20.11
N LEU A 69 11.73 -4.32 21.15
CA LEU A 69 11.88 -2.86 21.22
C LEU A 69 13.35 -2.44 21.29
N ALA A 70 14.15 -3.08 22.15
CA ALA A 70 15.58 -2.83 22.26
C ALA A 70 16.29 -3.09 20.92
N PHE A 71 15.96 -4.18 20.24
CA PHE A 71 16.48 -4.48 18.91
C PHE A 71 16.13 -3.39 17.89
N LEU A 72 14.86 -2.99 17.79
CA LEU A 72 14.42 -1.97 16.83
C LEU A 72 15.04 -0.60 17.11
N LYS A 73 15.18 -0.23 18.40
CA LYS A 73 15.91 0.98 18.82
C LYS A 73 17.38 0.90 18.43
N GLY A 74 18.04 -0.24 18.66
CA GLY A 74 19.42 -0.50 18.24
C GLY A 74 19.62 -0.43 16.71
N LYS A 75 18.57 -0.69 15.92
CA LYS A 75 18.54 -0.49 14.46
C LYS A 75 18.23 0.95 14.03
N GLY A 76 18.16 1.90 14.96
CA GLY A 76 17.89 3.31 14.69
C GLY A 76 16.46 3.58 14.19
N VAL A 77 15.51 2.70 14.49
CA VAL A 77 14.10 2.89 14.12
C VAL A 77 13.43 3.84 15.11
N SER A 78 12.76 4.88 14.60
CA SER A 78 12.10 5.87 15.45
C SER A 78 10.91 5.27 16.22
N GLU A 79 10.68 5.77 17.44
CA GLU A 79 9.56 5.31 18.27
C GLU A 79 8.20 5.48 17.59
N ALA A 80 8.02 6.56 16.82
CA ALA A 80 6.83 6.78 16.00
C ALA A 80 6.63 5.67 14.94
N ALA A 81 7.70 5.22 14.28
CA ALA A 81 7.63 4.13 13.32
C ALA A 81 7.33 2.78 13.98
N VAL A 82 7.89 2.55 15.19
CA VAL A 82 7.57 1.37 16.01
C VAL A 82 6.10 1.37 16.42
N ARG A 83 5.59 2.48 16.97
CA ARG A 83 4.17 2.65 17.31
C ARG A 83 3.27 2.39 16.10
N GLU A 84 3.60 2.98 14.95
CA GLU A 84 2.83 2.79 13.72
C GLU A 84 2.79 1.30 13.31
N ALA A 85 3.92 0.61 13.39
CA ALA A 85 4.02 -0.82 13.06
C ALA A 85 3.22 -1.68 14.05
N VAL A 86 3.32 -1.42 15.36
CA VAL A 86 2.58 -2.14 16.41
C VAL A 86 1.07 -1.91 16.27
N SER A 87 0.61 -0.68 16.00
CA SER A 87 -0.81 -0.37 15.80
C SER A 87 -1.43 -1.17 14.64
N ARG A 88 -0.65 -1.36 13.56
CA ARG A 88 -1.06 -2.19 12.42
C ARG A 88 -0.95 -3.67 12.74
N ARG A 89 0.20 -4.10 13.27
CA ARG A 89 0.52 -5.51 13.50
C ARG A 89 1.15 -5.74 14.88
N PRO A 90 0.31 -5.92 15.92
CA PRO A 90 0.79 -6.05 17.29
C PRO A 90 1.61 -7.32 17.52
N THR A 91 1.39 -8.35 16.69
CA THR A 91 2.10 -9.63 16.76
C THR A 91 3.61 -9.50 16.55
N LEU A 92 4.09 -8.37 16.01
CA LEU A 92 5.51 -8.06 15.88
C LEU A 92 6.24 -8.13 17.22
N LEU A 93 5.58 -7.73 18.31
CA LEU A 93 6.14 -7.68 19.66
C LEU A 93 6.50 -9.07 20.23
N TYR A 94 6.00 -10.14 19.62
CA TYR A 94 6.17 -11.51 20.10
C TYR A 94 7.03 -12.35 19.16
N VAL A 95 7.79 -11.70 18.29
CA VAL A 95 8.64 -12.35 17.30
C VAL A 95 10.02 -12.58 17.91
N ASP A 96 10.55 -13.78 17.75
CA ASP A 96 11.91 -14.11 18.17
C ASP A 96 12.92 -13.23 17.41
N VAL A 97 13.63 -12.38 18.16
CA VAL A 97 14.60 -11.44 17.61
C VAL A 97 15.72 -12.17 16.89
N GLU A 98 16.37 -13.12 17.57
CA GLU A 98 17.56 -13.81 17.07
C GLU A 98 17.25 -14.74 15.90
N LYS A 99 16.13 -15.46 15.96
CA LYS A 99 15.75 -16.43 14.92
C LYS A 99 15.03 -15.81 13.73
N THR A 100 14.33 -14.69 13.92
CA THR A 100 13.44 -14.15 12.88
C THR A 100 13.78 -12.72 12.48
N LEU A 101 13.84 -11.77 13.42
CA LEU A 101 14.04 -10.37 13.06
C LEU A 101 15.48 -10.09 12.62
N ALA A 102 16.46 -10.46 13.44
CA ALA A 102 17.86 -10.15 13.20
C ALA A 102 18.39 -10.68 11.85
N PRO A 103 18.12 -11.95 11.43
CA PRO A 103 18.58 -12.44 10.12
C PRO A 103 17.93 -11.69 8.96
N LYS A 104 16.64 -11.37 9.05
CA LYS A 104 15.93 -10.61 8.01
C LYS A 104 16.47 -9.18 7.95
N PHE A 105 16.59 -8.49 9.07
CA PHE A 105 17.13 -7.14 9.12
C PHE A 105 18.52 -7.08 8.52
N ARG A 106 19.42 -7.99 8.91
CA ARG A 106 20.77 -8.08 8.33
C ARG A 106 20.74 -8.24 6.81
N ALA A 107 20.03 -9.25 6.30
CA ALA A 107 19.98 -9.51 4.86
C ALA A 107 19.40 -8.33 4.06
N PHE A 108 18.35 -7.69 4.57
CA PHE A 108 17.75 -6.53 3.90
C PHE A 108 18.62 -5.27 4.03
N GLU A 109 19.31 -5.05 5.15
CA GLU A 109 20.27 -3.96 5.33
C GLU A 109 21.48 -4.10 4.40
N GLU A 110 22.02 -5.31 4.23
CA GLU A 110 23.09 -5.62 3.25
C GLU A 110 22.65 -5.29 1.82
N MET A 111 21.36 -5.43 1.52
CA MET A 111 20.80 -5.02 0.24
C MET A 111 20.56 -3.50 0.14
N GLY A 112 20.64 -2.77 1.25
CA GLY A 112 20.48 -1.31 1.38
C GLY A 112 19.14 -0.82 1.95
N PHE A 113 18.32 -1.69 2.56
CA PHE A 113 17.09 -1.26 3.26
C PHE A 113 17.44 -0.54 4.56
N SER A 114 16.74 0.55 4.85
CA SER A 114 16.73 1.09 6.21
C SER A 114 15.89 0.21 7.14
N GLY A 115 16.25 0.11 8.41
CA GLY A 115 15.45 -0.59 9.42
C GLY A 115 14.01 -0.07 9.48
N THR A 116 13.81 1.23 9.27
CA THR A 116 12.47 1.86 9.21
C THR A 116 11.66 1.41 7.98
N ASP A 117 12.28 1.31 6.80
CA ASP A 117 11.59 0.83 5.60
C ASP A 117 11.23 -0.65 5.70
N LEU A 118 12.12 -1.46 6.28
CA LEU A 118 11.84 -2.86 6.54
C LEU A 118 10.68 -2.99 7.53
N LEU A 119 10.72 -2.29 8.66
CA LEU A 119 9.64 -2.32 9.65
C LEU A 119 8.29 -1.92 9.05
N ARG A 120 8.25 -0.88 8.23
CA ARG A 120 7.03 -0.47 7.52
C ARG A 120 6.52 -1.54 6.56
N THR A 121 7.43 -2.26 5.90
CA THR A 121 7.11 -3.37 5.00
C THR A 121 6.51 -4.54 5.78
N LEU A 122 7.06 -4.87 6.95
CA LEU A 122 6.54 -5.87 7.90
C LEU A 122 5.15 -5.49 8.41
N GLY A 123 4.96 -4.23 8.80
CA GLY A 123 3.67 -3.73 9.31
C GLY A 123 2.54 -3.76 8.27
N ARG A 124 2.86 -3.75 6.96
CA ARG A 124 1.89 -3.87 5.87
C ARG A 124 1.56 -5.32 5.50
N ASN A 125 2.47 -6.26 5.73
CA ASN A 125 2.27 -7.67 5.43
C ASN A 125 2.76 -8.54 6.60
N SER A 126 1.83 -8.93 7.46
CA SER A 126 2.10 -9.77 8.61
C SER A 126 2.73 -11.12 8.26
N SER A 127 2.40 -11.66 7.10
CA SER A 127 2.90 -12.97 6.67
C SER A 127 4.39 -12.92 6.28
N PHE A 128 4.94 -11.72 6.07
CA PHE A 128 6.34 -11.54 5.70
C PHE A 128 7.32 -12.11 6.74
N LEU A 129 6.96 -12.03 8.02
CA LEU A 129 7.75 -12.59 9.11
C LEU A 129 7.73 -14.12 9.11
N HIS A 130 6.63 -14.72 8.66
CA HIS A 130 6.46 -16.18 8.62
C HIS A 130 7.12 -16.84 7.41
N TYR A 131 7.49 -16.07 6.38
CA TYR A 131 8.20 -16.63 5.23
C TYR A 131 9.67 -16.91 5.57
N SER A 132 10.17 -18.09 5.18
CA SER A 132 11.62 -18.39 5.28
C SER A 132 12.43 -17.37 4.48
N LEU A 133 13.46 -16.78 5.12
CA LEU A 133 14.35 -15.84 4.44
C LEU A 133 15.05 -16.52 3.25
N GLU A 134 15.71 -17.65 3.51
CA GLU A 134 16.53 -18.36 2.53
C GLU A 134 15.72 -19.14 1.50
N LYS A 135 14.61 -19.80 1.91
CA LYS A 135 13.86 -20.68 1.01
C LYS A 135 12.77 -19.95 0.22
N LYS A 136 12.39 -18.73 0.62
CA LYS A 136 11.23 -18.02 0.07
C LYS A 136 11.54 -16.60 -0.35
N LEU A 137 11.96 -15.76 0.60
CA LEU A 137 12.12 -14.32 0.34
C LEU A 137 13.27 -14.06 -0.62
N MET A 138 14.48 -14.53 -0.31
CA MET A 138 15.67 -14.28 -1.11
C MET A 138 15.56 -14.86 -2.53
N PRO A 139 15.12 -16.12 -2.74
CA PRO A 139 14.97 -16.65 -4.09
C PRO A 139 13.97 -15.87 -4.95
N ASN A 140 12.85 -15.43 -4.37
CA ASN A 140 11.87 -14.62 -5.09
C ASN A 140 12.38 -13.21 -5.38
N ILE A 141 13.20 -12.63 -4.51
CA ILE A 141 13.86 -11.35 -4.79
C ILE A 141 14.88 -11.52 -5.93
N SER A 142 15.73 -12.54 -5.88
CA SER A 142 16.67 -12.86 -6.95
C SER A 142 15.94 -13.10 -8.28
N LEU A 143 14.76 -13.73 -8.24
CA LEU A 143 13.93 -13.91 -9.43
C LEU A 143 13.45 -12.57 -10.00
N LEU A 144 12.95 -11.64 -9.17
CA LEU A 144 12.55 -10.30 -9.61
C LEU A 144 13.73 -9.51 -10.18
N GLN A 145 14.93 -9.65 -9.60
CA GLN A 145 16.13 -9.01 -10.10
C GLN A 145 16.50 -9.54 -11.49
N ARG A 146 16.57 -10.87 -11.66
CA ARG A 146 16.99 -11.51 -12.91
C ARG A 146 15.96 -11.43 -14.02
N GLU A 147 14.68 -11.70 -13.71
CA GLU A 147 13.62 -11.80 -14.71
C GLU A 147 12.95 -10.46 -15.02
N CYS A 148 13.01 -9.49 -14.10
CA CYS A 148 12.31 -8.22 -14.28
C CYS A 148 13.25 -7.01 -14.34
N GLY A 149 14.54 -7.19 -14.08
CA GLY A 149 15.52 -6.11 -14.05
C GLY A 149 15.30 -5.15 -12.88
N ILE A 150 14.68 -5.63 -11.79
CA ILE A 150 14.33 -4.82 -10.62
C ILE A 150 15.43 -4.98 -9.57
N SER A 151 16.44 -4.10 -9.62
CA SER A 151 17.62 -4.16 -8.74
C SER A 151 17.83 -2.89 -7.91
N GLY A 152 18.77 -2.95 -6.95
CA GLY A 152 19.11 -1.83 -6.07
C GLY A 152 17.91 -1.23 -5.35
N ARG A 153 17.84 0.11 -5.25
CA ARG A 153 16.73 0.81 -4.57
C ARG A 153 15.33 0.54 -5.15
N ARG A 154 15.24 -0.01 -6.37
CA ARG A 154 13.95 -0.29 -7.03
C ARG A 154 13.24 -1.47 -6.41
N ILE A 155 13.97 -2.48 -5.95
CA ILE A 155 13.35 -3.61 -5.22
C ILE A 155 12.65 -3.10 -3.97
N PHE A 156 13.18 -2.07 -3.31
CA PHE A 156 12.58 -1.48 -2.12
C PHE A 156 11.23 -0.85 -2.43
N LYS A 157 11.14 -0.11 -3.55
CA LYS A 157 9.89 0.50 -4.00
C LYS A 157 8.83 -0.56 -4.29
N VAL A 158 9.24 -1.67 -4.91
CA VAL A 158 8.34 -2.80 -5.19
C VAL A 158 7.89 -3.49 -3.91
N LEU A 159 8.78 -3.82 -2.97
CA LEU A 159 8.40 -4.48 -1.72
C LEU A 159 7.56 -3.57 -0.82
N LYS A 160 7.82 -2.25 -0.81
CA LYS A 160 7.01 -1.27 -0.07
C LYS A 160 5.58 -1.18 -0.61
N ARG A 161 5.38 -1.36 -1.92
CA ARG A 161 4.06 -1.36 -2.57
C ARG A 161 3.37 -2.72 -2.50
N SER A 162 4.12 -3.81 -2.68
CA SER A 162 3.61 -5.18 -2.79
C SER A 162 4.56 -6.19 -2.14
N SER A 163 4.69 -6.16 -0.83
CA SER A 163 5.50 -7.13 -0.08
C SER A 163 4.99 -8.58 -0.18
N ARG A 164 3.75 -8.78 -0.65
CA ARG A 164 3.21 -10.11 -0.94
C ARG A 164 3.89 -10.80 -2.12
N LEU A 165 4.47 -10.05 -3.06
CA LEU A 165 5.12 -10.62 -4.27
C LEU A 165 6.19 -11.66 -3.90
N VAL A 166 7.03 -11.34 -2.93
CA VAL A 166 8.11 -12.22 -2.48
C VAL A 166 7.63 -13.33 -1.52
N GLY A 167 6.38 -13.25 -1.06
CA GLY A 167 5.70 -14.30 -0.30
C GLY A 167 5.05 -15.39 -1.15
N ARG A 168 4.91 -15.17 -2.48
CA ARG A 168 4.27 -16.13 -3.41
C ARG A 168 5.09 -17.40 -3.58
N SER A 169 4.48 -18.49 -4.03
CA SER A 169 5.25 -19.62 -4.58
C SER A 169 6.06 -19.16 -5.79
N THR A 170 7.23 -19.74 -5.99
CA THR A 170 8.11 -19.38 -7.10
C THR A 170 7.43 -19.63 -8.45
N SER A 171 6.63 -20.70 -8.59
CA SER A 171 5.80 -20.94 -9.77
C SER A 171 4.78 -19.82 -9.98
N SER A 172 4.00 -19.47 -8.95
CA SER A 172 3.00 -18.40 -9.05
C SER A 172 3.62 -17.03 -9.34
N LEU A 173 4.83 -16.76 -8.85
CA LEU A 173 5.55 -15.53 -9.18
C LEU A 173 6.02 -15.54 -10.64
N LYS A 174 6.53 -16.67 -11.16
CA LYS A 174 6.87 -16.81 -12.58
C LYS A 174 5.65 -16.61 -13.48
N ASP A 175 4.51 -17.18 -13.12
CA ASP A 175 3.26 -17.00 -13.87
C ASP A 175 2.80 -15.55 -13.89
N LEU A 176 2.92 -14.85 -12.76
CA LEU A 176 2.63 -13.42 -12.68
C LEU A 176 3.57 -12.61 -13.58
N ILE A 177 4.88 -12.89 -13.55
CA ILE A 177 5.87 -12.24 -14.40
C ILE A 177 5.56 -12.49 -15.89
N ARG A 178 5.21 -13.73 -16.27
CA ARG A 178 4.78 -14.09 -17.63
C ARG A 178 3.56 -13.27 -18.06
N ARG A 179 2.50 -13.23 -17.24
CA ARG A 179 1.30 -12.43 -17.52
C ARG A 179 1.61 -10.95 -17.75
N VAL A 180 2.52 -10.37 -16.95
CA VAL A 180 2.93 -8.97 -17.13
C VAL A 180 3.74 -8.81 -18.43
N ARG A 181 4.63 -9.75 -18.77
CA ARG A 181 5.36 -9.71 -20.04
C ARG A 181 4.43 -9.78 -21.26
N GLU A 182 3.37 -10.58 -21.19
CA GLU A 182 2.37 -10.72 -22.27
C GLU A 182 1.61 -9.41 -22.55
N LEU A 183 1.47 -8.54 -21.54
CA LEU A 183 0.94 -7.19 -21.75
C LEU A 183 1.93 -6.26 -22.47
N GLY A 184 3.16 -6.70 -22.75
CA GLY A 184 4.17 -5.97 -23.52
C GLY A 184 4.94 -4.92 -22.72
N PHE A 185 5.03 -5.05 -21.40
CA PHE A 185 5.88 -4.17 -20.60
C PHE A 185 7.36 -4.45 -20.84
N SER A 186 8.15 -3.39 -21.08
CA SER A 186 9.59 -3.50 -21.25
C SER A 186 10.29 -3.93 -19.97
N HIS A 187 11.21 -4.89 -20.09
CA HIS A 187 12.06 -5.35 -18.99
C HIS A 187 12.79 -4.18 -18.32
N GLY A 188 12.84 -4.17 -16.98
CA GLY A 188 13.51 -3.12 -16.23
C GLY A 188 12.82 -1.75 -16.29
N SER A 189 11.63 -1.58 -16.85
CA SER A 189 10.91 -0.29 -16.82
C SER A 189 10.18 -0.05 -15.49
N VAL A 190 9.97 1.22 -15.12
CA VAL A 190 9.14 1.57 -13.94
C VAL A 190 7.66 1.19 -14.17
N ALA A 191 7.22 1.19 -15.43
CA ALA A 191 5.91 0.71 -15.81
C ALA A 191 5.76 -0.79 -15.51
N PHE A 192 6.79 -1.60 -15.79
CA PHE A 192 6.80 -3.04 -15.45
C PHE A 192 6.59 -3.29 -13.95
N GLU A 193 7.31 -2.55 -13.09
CA GLU A 193 7.13 -2.64 -11.63
C GLU A 193 5.70 -2.33 -11.18
N THR A 194 5.12 -1.29 -11.78
CA THR A 194 3.76 -0.87 -11.48
C THR A 194 2.76 -1.89 -12.05
N GLY A 195 3.05 -2.47 -13.20
CA GLY A 195 2.31 -3.58 -13.80
C GLY A 195 2.31 -4.82 -12.90
N LEU A 196 3.44 -5.19 -12.29
CA LEU A 196 3.50 -6.27 -11.29
C LEU A 196 2.59 -5.99 -10.09
N HIS A 197 2.61 -4.77 -9.55
CA HIS A 197 1.74 -4.39 -8.43
C HIS A 197 0.25 -4.54 -8.76
N VAL A 198 -0.15 -4.06 -9.94
CA VAL A 198 -1.53 -4.12 -10.42
C VAL A 198 -1.94 -5.57 -10.70
N ALA A 199 -1.12 -6.33 -11.44
CA ALA A 199 -1.41 -7.73 -11.77
C ALA A 199 -1.36 -8.67 -10.55
N ASP A 200 -0.59 -8.35 -9.51
CA ASP A 200 -0.62 -9.09 -8.22
C ASP A 200 -1.98 -8.97 -7.51
N SER A 201 -2.72 -7.91 -7.81
CA SER A 201 -4.01 -7.59 -7.19
C SER A 201 -5.20 -8.07 -8.03
N LEU A 202 -4.99 -8.46 -9.29
CA LEU A 202 -6.04 -8.80 -10.25
C LEU A 202 -5.88 -10.23 -10.79
N SER A 203 -7.00 -10.95 -10.93
CA SER A 203 -7.01 -12.22 -11.66
C SER A 203 -6.73 -11.99 -13.16
N GLN A 204 -6.42 -13.07 -13.89
CA GLN A 204 -6.23 -12.97 -15.34
C GLN A 204 -7.54 -12.54 -16.02
N SER A 205 -8.67 -13.14 -15.63
CA SER A 205 -10.00 -12.79 -16.14
C SER A 205 -10.34 -11.32 -15.92
N SER A 206 -10.09 -10.76 -14.73
CA SER A 206 -10.36 -9.35 -14.45
C SER A 206 -9.51 -8.40 -15.31
N VAL A 207 -8.29 -8.80 -15.68
CA VAL A 207 -7.48 -8.01 -16.62
C VAL A 207 -8.11 -8.04 -18.01
N THR A 208 -8.47 -9.22 -18.51
CA THR A 208 -9.09 -9.39 -19.83
C THR A 208 -10.42 -8.64 -19.95
N GLU A 209 -11.30 -8.78 -18.96
CA GLU A 209 -12.56 -8.02 -18.87
C GLU A 209 -12.31 -6.52 -18.86
N LYS A 210 -11.27 -6.06 -18.15
CA LYS A 210 -10.92 -4.64 -18.12
C LYS A 210 -10.41 -4.11 -19.46
N LEU A 211 -9.62 -4.90 -20.18
CA LEU A 211 -9.15 -4.55 -21.52
C LEU A 211 -10.32 -4.44 -22.50
N ALA A 212 -11.22 -5.43 -22.51
CA ALA A 212 -12.43 -5.40 -23.34
C ALA A 212 -13.34 -4.20 -23.00
N PHE A 213 -13.47 -3.91 -21.71
CA PHE A 213 -14.20 -2.73 -21.25
C PHE A 213 -13.57 -1.41 -21.75
N LEU A 214 -12.25 -1.25 -21.65
CA LEU A 214 -11.58 -0.07 -22.20
C LEU A 214 -11.80 0.07 -23.72
N GLN A 215 -11.77 -1.04 -24.47
CA GLN A 215 -12.05 -1.03 -25.91
C GLN A 215 -13.49 -0.60 -26.21
N SER A 216 -14.46 -1.04 -25.40
CA SER A 216 -15.87 -0.61 -25.51
C SER A 216 -16.09 0.90 -25.30
N LEU A 217 -15.10 1.61 -24.73
CA LEU A 217 -15.12 3.06 -24.59
C LEU A 217 -14.62 3.80 -25.85
N GLY A 218 -14.38 3.07 -26.94
CA GLY A 218 -13.98 3.61 -28.23
C GLY A 218 -12.47 3.57 -28.50
N TRP A 219 -11.70 2.82 -27.71
CA TRP A 219 -10.28 2.59 -27.96
C TRP A 219 -10.06 1.35 -28.81
N THR A 220 -9.13 1.40 -29.75
CA THR A 220 -8.65 0.21 -30.44
C THR A 220 -7.89 -0.72 -29.48
N GLU A 221 -7.68 -1.97 -29.90
CA GLU A 221 -6.88 -2.92 -29.13
C GLU A 221 -5.46 -2.39 -28.87
N GLU A 222 -4.79 -1.88 -29.90
CA GLU A 222 -3.42 -1.37 -29.78
C GLU A 222 -3.34 -0.10 -28.93
N GLU A 223 -4.31 0.82 -29.02
CA GLU A 223 -4.38 1.99 -28.12
C GLU A 223 -4.58 1.58 -26.67
N THR A 224 -5.45 0.59 -26.43
CA THR A 224 -5.71 0.06 -25.09
C THR A 224 -4.45 -0.55 -24.49
N LEU A 225 -3.76 -1.41 -25.24
CA LEU A 225 -2.52 -2.04 -24.79
C LEU A 225 -1.43 -1.00 -24.56
N ARG A 226 -1.28 -0.02 -25.45
CA ARG A 226 -0.33 1.10 -25.30
C ARG A 226 -0.62 1.94 -24.05
N ALA A 227 -1.90 2.25 -23.80
CA ALA A 227 -2.33 2.97 -22.61
C ALA A 227 -1.97 2.21 -21.33
N VAL A 228 -2.24 0.90 -21.29
CA VAL A 228 -1.89 0.03 -20.15
C VAL A 228 -0.37 -0.06 -19.96
N ARG A 229 0.40 -0.21 -21.04
CA ARG A 229 1.88 -0.25 -20.99
C ARG A 229 2.47 1.04 -20.42
N ARG A 230 1.88 2.18 -20.74
CA ARG A 230 2.35 3.49 -20.25
C ARG A 230 1.87 3.79 -18.83
N TYR A 231 0.64 3.40 -18.50
CA TYR A 231 -0.02 3.71 -17.24
C TYR A 231 -0.81 2.50 -16.67
N PRO A 232 -0.13 1.46 -16.14
CA PRO A 232 -0.80 0.23 -15.69
C PRO A 232 -1.86 0.43 -14.61
N LEU A 233 -1.81 1.53 -13.85
CA LEU A 233 -2.77 1.86 -12.81
C LEU A 233 -4.21 2.00 -13.32
N ILE A 234 -4.42 2.24 -14.62
CA ILE A 234 -5.77 2.34 -15.20
C ILE A 234 -6.57 1.05 -15.06
N LEU A 235 -5.90 -0.12 -15.00
CA LEU A 235 -6.56 -1.41 -14.78
C LEU A 235 -7.14 -1.54 -13.37
N GLY A 236 -6.63 -0.77 -12.40
CA GLY A 236 -7.13 -0.73 -11.03
C GLY A 236 -8.28 0.25 -10.82
N LEU A 237 -8.67 1.03 -11.83
CA LEU A 237 -9.77 1.98 -11.72
C LEU A 237 -11.12 1.26 -11.86
N SER A 238 -12.11 1.71 -11.09
CA SER A 238 -13.49 1.24 -11.25
C SER A 238 -14.04 1.63 -12.62
N GLU A 239 -14.94 0.82 -13.18
CA GLU A 239 -15.59 1.13 -14.46
C GLU A 239 -16.37 2.43 -14.42
N LYS A 240 -17.07 2.71 -13.32
CA LYS A 240 -17.75 4.00 -13.11
C LYS A 240 -16.79 5.18 -13.28
N LYS A 241 -15.66 5.16 -12.58
CA LYS A 241 -14.62 6.19 -12.71
C LYS A 241 -14.13 6.36 -14.15
N LEU A 242 -13.93 5.27 -14.87
CA LEU A 242 -13.51 5.31 -16.28
C LEU A 242 -14.61 5.92 -17.17
N LYS A 243 -15.87 5.48 -17.04
CA LYS A 243 -17.02 6.04 -17.78
C LYS A 243 -17.19 7.54 -17.52
N ASP A 244 -17.22 7.94 -16.25
CA ASP A 244 -17.38 9.34 -15.86
C ASP A 244 -16.24 10.21 -16.42
N SER A 245 -15.02 9.66 -16.46
CA SER A 245 -13.87 10.34 -17.05
C SER A 245 -13.99 10.46 -18.57
N MET A 246 -14.40 9.40 -19.27
CA MET A 246 -14.64 9.45 -20.73
C MET A 246 -15.73 10.45 -21.08
N GLN A 247 -16.85 10.44 -20.35
CA GLN A 247 -17.94 11.40 -20.57
C GLN A 247 -17.46 12.85 -20.38
N PHE A 248 -16.59 13.10 -19.40
CA PHE A 248 -16.07 14.44 -19.17
C PHE A 248 -15.05 14.87 -20.23
N PHE A 249 -14.01 14.05 -20.50
CA PHE A 249 -12.96 14.41 -21.44
C PHE A 249 -13.43 14.37 -22.88
N VAL A 250 -14.03 13.28 -23.32
CA VAL A 250 -14.49 13.14 -24.71
C VAL A 250 -15.80 13.88 -24.92
N GLY A 251 -16.78 13.67 -24.04
CA GLY A 251 -18.12 14.24 -24.21
C GLY A 251 -18.21 15.75 -23.91
N LYS A 252 -17.62 16.23 -22.81
CA LYS A 252 -17.75 17.63 -22.39
C LYS A 252 -16.61 18.53 -22.85
N ILE A 253 -15.36 18.08 -22.79
CA ILE A 253 -14.21 18.87 -23.27
C ILE A 253 -14.09 18.78 -24.80
N GLY A 254 -14.58 17.71 -25.42
CA GLY A 254 -14.39 17.47 -26.86
C GLY A 254 -12.98 16.93 -27.18
N CYS A 255 -12.33 16.29 -26.20
CA CYS A 255 -11.04 15.65 -26.40
C CYS A 255 -11.19 14.41 -27.27
N ASP A 256 -10.30 14.24 -28.24
CA ASP A 256 -10.21 13.01 -29.01
C ASP A 256 -9.93 11.78 -28.12
N ALA A 257 -10.60 10.66 -28.41
CA ALA A 257 -10.51 9.45 -27.60
C ALA A 257 -9.10 8.80 -27.69
N SER A 258 -8.47 8.86 -28.87
CA SER A 258 -7.10 8.37 -29.10
C SER A 258 -6.07 9.22 -28.36
N TYR A 259 -6.25 10.55 -28.32
CA TYR A 259 -5.44 11.42 -27.45
C TYR A 259 -5.53 11.01 -25.99
N LEU A 260 -6.74 10.72 -25.50
CA LEU A 260 -6.95 10.30 -24.11
C LEU A 260 -6.31 8.94 -23.82
N ALA A 261 -6.35 8.00 -24.78
CA ALA A 261 -5.64 6.72 -24.68
C ALA A 261 -4.13 6.92 -24.58
N ALA A 262 -3.55 7.79 -25.42
CA ALA A 262 -2.13 8.13 -25.36
C ALA A 262 -1.72 8.81 -24.04
N ASN A 263 -2.67 9.46 -23.37
CA ASN A 263 -2.49 10.24 -22.14
C ASN A 263 -3.31 9.67 -20.96
N ALA A 264 -3.41 8.34 -20.86
CA ALA A 264 -4.30 7.66 -19.92
C ALA A 264 -4.09 7.99 -18.43
N ILE A 265 -2.96 8.63 -18.05
CA ILE A 265 -2.77 9.21 -16.72
C ILE A 265 -3.89 10.19 -16.34
N LEU A 266 -4.49 10.89 -17.31
CA LEU A 266 -5.60 11.82 -17.09
C LEU A 266 -6.80 11.14 -16.40
N LEU A 267 -7.03 9.86 -16.68
CA LEU A 267 -8.10 9.07 -16.09
C LEU A 267 -7.91 8.80 -14.59
N THR A 268 -6.65 8.90 -14.10
CA THR A 268 -6.30 8.66 -12.70
C THR A 268 -6.61 9.84 -11.79
N PHE A 269 -6.76 11.05 -12.34
CA PHE A 269 -7.05 12.24 -11.54
C PHE A 269 -8.52 12.33 -11.13
N SER A 270 -8.79 12.95 -9.98
CA SER A 270 -10.15 13.21 -9.53
C SER A 270 -10.85 14.20 -10.48
N ILE A 271 -12.00 13.80 -11.03
CA ILE A 271 -12.79 14.68 -11.90
C ILE A 271 -13.28 15.89 -11.11
N GLU A 272 -13.88 15.67 -9.94
CA GLU A 272 -14.44 16.74 -9.11
C GLU A 272 -13.37 17.63 -8.48
N LYS A 273 -12.32 17.03 -7.90
CA LYS A 273 -11.36 17.80 -7.08
C LYS A 273 -10.20 18.39 -7.88
N ARG A 274 -9.96 17.95 -9.11
CA ARG A 274 -8.82 18.42 -9.92
C ARG A 274 -9.21 18.82 -11.32
N VAL A 275 -9.87 17.94 -12.08
CA VAL A 275 -10.10 18.19 -13.51
C VAL A 275 -11.11 19.32 -13.72
N LYS A 276 -12.29 19.27 -13.08
CA LYS A 276 -13.31 20.32 -13.18
C LYS A 276 -12.82 21.70 -12.72
N PRO A 277 -12.15 21.86 -11.56
CA PRO A 277 -11.59 23.14 -11.13
C PRO A 277 -10.64 23.74 -12.16
N ARG A 278 -9.71 22.93 -12.68
CA ARG A 278 -8.74 23.38 -13.68
C ARG A 278 -9.38 23.65 -15.04
N TYR A 279 -10.43 22.92 -15.39
CA TYR A 279 -11.18 23.16 -16.61
C TYR A 279 -11.91 24.51 -16.57
N ARG A 280 -12.46 24.93 -15.42
CA ARG A 280 -13.07 26.26 -15.27
C ARG A 280 -12.05 27.37 -15.55
N VAL A 281 -10.87 27.29 -14.95
CA VAL A 281 -9.77 28.23 -15.22
C VAL A 281 -9.40 28.23 -16.71
N TYR A 282 -9.32 27.05 -17.33
CA TYR A 282 -9.05 26.93 -18.76
C TYR A 282 -10.13 27.60 -19.62
N GLN A 283 -11.42 27.44 -19.29
CA GLN A 283 -12.51 28.13 -20.00
C GLN A 283 -12.36 29.64 -19.90
N THR A 284 -12.00 30.15 -18.71
CA THR A 284 -11.74 31.57 -18.48
C THR A 284 -10.55 32.07 -19.32
N LEU A 285 -9.45 31.32 -19.39
CA LEU A 285 -8.29 31.65 -20.24
C LEU A 285 -8.64 31.68 -21.74
N GLN A 286 -9.51 30.77 -22.19
CA GLN A 286 -9.98 30.73 -23.58
C GLN A 286 -10.84 31.97 -23.91
N LEU A 287 -11.71 32.40 -22.99
CA LEU A 287 -12.50 33.62 -23.16
C LEU A 287 -11.64 34.88 -23.26
N MET A 288 -10.53 34.93 -22.53
CA MET A 288 -9.54 36.02 -22.58
C MET A 288 -8.72 36.03 -23.86
N LYS A 289 -8.83 34.99 -24.69
CA LYS A 289 -8.01 34.78 -25.89
C LYS A 289 -6.51 34.82 -25.57
N VAL A 290 -6.13 34.33 -24.38
CA VAL A 290 -4.71 34.15 -24.04
C VAL A 290 -4.14 33.14 -25.04
N PRO A 291 -3.08 33.49 -25.79
CA PRO A 291 -2.50 32.58 -26.76
C PRO A 291 -2.13 31.27 -26.08
N GLU A 292 -2.55 30.14 -26.66
CA GLU A 292 -2.13 28.82 -26.20
C GLU A 292 -0.61 28.74 -26.31
N GLY A 293 0.10 29.01 -25.21
CA GLY A 293 1.55 29.09 -25.16
C GLY A 293 2.24 27.72 -25.27
N GLY A 294 1.76 26.85 -26.17
CA GLY A 294 2.22 25.48 -26.36
C GLY A 294 1.76 24.52 -25.25
N TRP A 295 0.64 24.80 -24.58
CA TRP A 295 0.13 23.95 -23.50
C TRP A 295 -0.93 22.97 -24.01
N SER A 296 -1.00 21.80 -23.40
CA SER A 296 -1.96 20.74 -23.77
C SER A 296 -2.85 20.38 -22.59
N LEU A 297 -3.96 19.67 -22.85
CA LEU A 297 -4.81 19.15 -21.76
C LEU A 297 -4.00 18.30 -20.76
N LEU A 298 -3.01 17.54 -21.24
CA LEU A 298 -2.07 16.84 -20.37
C LEU A 298 -1.35 17.79 -19.40
N SER A 299 -0.74 18.87 -19.91
CA SER A 299 0.01 19.80 -19.05
C SER A 299 -0.90 20.58 -18.10
N LEU A 300 -2.12 20.89 -18.52
CA LEU A 300 -3.13 21.55 -17.71
C LEU A 300 -3.51 20.70 -16.48
N PHE A 301 -3.83 19.42 -16.68
CA PHE A 301 -4.37 18.58 -15.61
C PHE A 301 -3.33 17.81 -14.80
N SER A 302 -2.12 17.60 -15.32
CA SER A 302 -1.15 16.68 -14.70
C SER A 302 -0.11 17.33 -13.80
N VAL A 303 0.14 18.64 -13.94
CA VAL A 303 1.16 19.33 -13.14
C VAL A 303 0.73 19.51 -11.67
N SER A 304 1.70 19.75 -10.77
CA SER A 304 1.41 20.06 -9.37
C SER A 304 0.53 21.31 -9.25
N GLU A 305 -0.08 21.51 -8.08
CA GLU A 305 -0.90 22.69 -7.81
C GLU A 305 -0.09 23.99 -7.91
N SER A 306 1.11 24.02 -7.34
CA SER A 306 2.02 25.17 -7.46
C SER A 306 2.38 25.51 -8.90
N VAL A 307 2.72 24.50 -9.71
CA VAL A 307 3.05 24.69 -11.13
C VAL A 307 1.82 25.11 -11.92
N PHE A 308 0.64 24.57 -11.60
CA PHE A 308 -0.62 24.97 -12.21
C PHE A 308 -0.90 26.46 -11.93
N LEU A 309 -0.85 26.85 -10.66
CA LEU A 309 -1.10 28.21 -10.20
C LEU A 309 -0.17 29.22 -10.89
N ASN A 310 1.14 28.93 -10.89
CA ASN A 310 2.12 29.80 -11.53
C ASN A 310 1.91 29.93 -13.04
N ARG A 311 1.63 28.82 -13.73
CA ARG A 311 1.55 28.82 -15.21
C ARG A 311 0.23 29.35 -15.76
N PHE A 312 -0.88 29.03 -15.13
CA PHE A 312 -2.22 29.26 -15.68
C PHE A 312 -3.00 30.35 -14.94
N VAL A 313 -2.53 30.82 -13.79
CA VAL A 313 -3.26 31.82 -13.00
C VAL A 313 -2.39 33.05 -12.73
N LEU A 314 -1.33 32.93 -11.92
CA LEU A 314 -0.54 34.09 -11.47
C LEU A 314 0.14 34.85 -12.62
N LYS A 315 0.54 34.14 -13.68
CA LYS A 315 1.11 34.77 -14.87
C LYS A 315 0.17 35.78 -15.55
N TYR A 316 -1.13 35.64 -15.36
CA TYR A 316 -2.16 36.41 -16.06
C TYR A 316 -3.05 37.23 -15.13
N VAL A 317 -3.05 36.95 -13.82
CA VAL A 317 -3.98 37.55 -12.86
C VAL A 317 -3.88 39.08 -12.79
N ASP A 318 -2.69 39.64 -12.97
CA ASP A 318 -2.49 41.10 -12.95
C ASP A 318 -3.17 41.80 -14.14
N ARG A 319 -3.28 41.09 -15.28
CA ARG A 319 -3.95 41.58 -16.50
C ARG A 319 -5.41 41.15 -16.59
N HIS A 320 -5.77 40.10 -15.86
CA HIS A 320 -7.08 39.44 -15.88
C HIS A 320 -7.52 39.06 -14.45
N PRO A 321 -7.99 40.03 -13.64
CA PRO A 321 -8.39 39.79 -12.25
C PRO A 321 -9.47 38.71 -12.09
N GLU A 322 -10.33 38.54 -13.10
CA GLU A 322 -11.35 37.50 -13.17
C GLU A 322 -10.80 36.06 -13.09
N LEU A 323 -9.50 35.81 -13.38
CA LEU A 323 -8.87 34.51 -13.14
C LEU A 323 -8.76 34.17 -11.65
N ARG A 324 -8.63 35.20 -10.79
CA ARG A 324 -8.62 35.00 -9.34
C ARG A 324 -9.97 34.49 -8.87
N GLU A 325 -11.05 35.12 -9.32
CA GLU A 325 -12.40 34.68 -8.98
C GLU A 325 -12.69 33.27 -9.53
N ALA A 326 -12.28 33.00 -10.78
CA ALA A 326 -12.42 31.67 -11.38
C ALA A 326 -11.66 30.60 -10.58
N TYR A 327 -10.47 30.90 -10.07
CA TYR A 327 -9.71 29.98 -9.22
C TYR A 327 -10.34 29.82 -7.83
N ASP A 328 -10.67 30.92 -7.15
CA ASP A 328 -11.23 30.88 -5.79
C ASP A 328 -12.60 30.18 -5.75
N SER A 329 -13.41 30.33 -6.81
CA SER A 329 -14.70 29.66 -6.98
C SER A 329 -14.60 28.24 -7.59
N ALA A 330 -13.44 27.86 -8.12
CA ALA A 330 -13.25 26.56 -8.76
C ALA A 330 -13.19 25.38 -7.77
N GLY A 331 -13.06 25.63 -6.47
CA GLY A 331 -13.10 24.59 -5.44
C GLY A 331 -11.76 23.89 -5.19
N PHE A 332 -10.63 24.60 -5.36
CA PHE A 332 -9.29 24.09 -5.04
C PHE A 332 -9.04 23.85 -3.54
N GLY A 333 -9.96 24.28 -2.66
CA GLY A 333 -9.84 24.14 -1.21
C GLY A 333 -8.81 25.07 -0.57
N THR A 334 -8.09 25.84 -1.39
CA THR A 334 -7.22 26.95 -1.00
C THR A 334 -7.62 28.18 -1.82
N LYS A 335 -7.62 29.35 -1.18
CA LYS A 335 -7.84 30.63 -1.85
C LYS A 335 -6.51 31.24 -2.24
N LEU A 336 -6.49 32.03 -3.32
CA LEU A 336 -5.34 32.84 -3.71
C LEU A 336 -5.06 33.90 -2.65
N HIS A 337 -4.18 33.62 -1.70
CA HIS A 337 -3.55 34.65 -0.89
C HIS A 337 -2.34 35.18 -1.64
N VAL A 338 -2.46 36.38 -2.21
CA VAL A 338 -1.30 37.15 -2.65
C VAL A 338 -1.39 38.46 -1.89
N SER A 339 -0.42 38.70 -1.01
CA SER A 339 -0.19 40.03 -0.47
C SER A 339 0.11 40.96 -1.64
N LEU A 340 -0.73 41.98 -1.84
CA LEU A 340 -0.42 43.08 -2.72
C LEU A 340 0.84 43.76 -2.14
N GLY A 341 1.96 43.60 -2.83
CA GLY A 341 3.21 44.29 -2.56
C GLY A 341 3.60 45.10 -3.77
#